data_AF-A0A9D9H184-F1
#
_entry.id   AF-A0A9D9H184-F1
#
_cell.length_a   1.000
_cell.length_b   1.000
_cell.length_c   1.000
_cell.angle_alpha   90.00
_cell.angle_beta   90.00
_cell.angle_gamma   90.00
#
_symmetry.space_group_name_H-M   'P 1'
#
loop_
_entity.id
_entity.type
_entity.pdbx_description
1 polymer ?
#
loop_
_entity_poly.entity_id
_entity_poly.type
_entity_poly.pdbx_seq_one_letter_code
_entity_poly.pdbx_strand_id
1 'polypeptide(L)'
;MSKTAIIIPARYGSSRLEGKPLIEVNGKPIIQWVYEKAQQAKLADMIIVATDDERIFNAVKAFGGGVEMTSVNHKCGSDRIREVAERHPEISYIVNLQGDEPLIKPESIDSVARNVQEDDNADISTLIRVLTDEEEINNPNLVKCVVDNNG
;
A
#
# COMPACT_ATOMS: atom_id res chain seq x y z
N MET A 1 17.70 5.66 14.63
CA MET A 1 17.54 4.48 13.74
C MET A 1 16.52 4.87 12.69
N SER A 2 16.83 4.65 11.42
CA SER A 2 15.90 4.87 10.31
C SER A 2 14.69 3.94 10.47
N LYS A 3 13.46 4.45 10.32
CA LYS A 3 12.25 3.62 10.41
C LYS A 3 11.72 3.22 9.03
N THR A 4 11.06 2.08 8.99
CA THR A 4 10.26 1.61 7.86
C THR A 4 8.78 1.72 8.16
N ALA A 5 8.02 2.38 7.30
CA ALA A 5 6.58 2.50 7.43
C ALA A 5 5.84 1.82 6.28
N ILE A 6 4.75 1.14 6.59
CA ILE A 6 3.74 0.76 5.60
C ILE A 6 2.69 1.87 5.57
N ILE A 7 2.52 2.52 4.43
CA ILE A 7 1.48 3.54 4.25
C ILE A 7 0.46 3.02 3.24
N ILE A 8 -0.79 2.95 3.68
CA ILE A 8 -1.91 2.40 2.92
C ILE A 8 -2.79 3.55 2.42
N PRO A 9 -2.64 4.02 1.17
CA PRO A 9 -3.52 5.04 0.62
C PRO A 9 -4.92 4.47 0.41
N ALA A 10 -5.92 5.13 0.98
CA ALA A 10 -7.33 4.78 0.83
C ALA A 10 -8.15 6.05 0.53
N ARG A 11 -8.95 6.02 -0.53
CA ARG A 11 -9.87 7.11 -0.86
C ARG A 11 -11.27 6.57 -1.05
N TYR A 12 -12.27 7.37 -0.76
CA TYR A 12 -13.65 6.98 -0.99
C TYR A 12 -14.02 7.05 -2.49
N GLY A 13 -13.62 8.13 -3.15
CA GLY A 13 -13.90 8.40 -4.57
C GLY A 13 -13.00 7.60 -5.51
N SER A 14 -13.31 6.33 -5.75
CA SER A 14 -12.71 5.54 -6.82
C SER A 14 -13.65 5.49 -8.03
N SER A 15 -13.15 5.81 -9.22
CA SER A 15 -13.95 5.86 -10.45
C SER A 15 -14.52 4.51 -10.89
N ARG A 16 -13.91 3.40 -10.45
CA ARG A 16 -14.33 2.03 -10.81
C ARG A 16 -15.22 1.38 -9.77
N LEU A 17 -15.09 1.76 -8.50
CA LEU A 17 -15.86 1.19 -7.39
C LEU A 17 -15.84 2.16 -6.21
N GLU A 18 -16.88 2.96 -6.08
CA GLU A 18 -17.02 3.95 -5.00
C GLU A 18 -17.07 3.27 -3.63
N GLY A 19 -16.44 3.86 -2.62
CA GLY A 19 -16.44 3.32 -1.26
C GLY A 19 -15.73 1.97 -1.11
N LYS A 20 -14.93 1.53 -2.10
CA LYS A 20 -14.24 0.23 -2.11
C LYS A 20 -13.57 -0.14 -0.78
N PRO A 21 -12.81 0.76 -0.09
CA PRO A 21 -12.16 0.40 1.17
C PRO A 21 -13.12 -0.05 2.28
N LEU A 22 -14.37 0.41 2.25
CA LEU A 22 -15.41 0.14 3.25
C LEU A 22 -16.33 -1.03 2.89
N ILE A 23 -16.19 -1.63 1.69
CA ILE A 23 -16.96 -2.81 1.33
C ILE A 23 -16.62 -3.94 2.29
N GLU A 24 -17.65 -4.53 2.90
CA GLU A 24 -17.48 -5.66 3.80
C GLU A 24 -17.31 -6.97 3.04
N VAL A 25 -16.28 -7.72 3.44
CA VAL A 25 -16.03 -9.09 2.99
C VAL A 25 -15.86 -9.93 4.25
N ASN A 26 -16.71 -10.95 4.42
CA ASN A 26 -16.72 -11.82 5.60
C ASN A 26 -16.74 -11.04 6.94
N GLY A 27 -17.56 -9.98 7.01
CA GLY A 27 -17.78 -9.20 8.23
C GLY A 27 -16.69 -8.19 8.59
N LYS A 28 -15.72 -7.92 7.70
CA LYS A 28 -14.74 -6.85 7.86
C LYS A 28 -14.65 -6.00 6.59
N PRO A 29 -14.46 -4.67 6.68
CA PRO A 29 -14.20 -3.86 5.51
C PRO A 29 -12.86 -4.25 4.85
N ILE A 30 -12.76 -4.11 3.52
CA ILE A 30 -11.52 -4.44 2.77
C ILE A 30 -10.29 -3.80 3.40
N ILE A 31 -10.38 -2.53 3.83
CA ILE A 31 -9.25 -1.82 4.43
C ILE A 31 -8.74 -2.50 5.71
N GLN A 32 -9.62 -3.15 6.48
CA GLN A 32 -9.23 -3.89 7.67
C GLN A 32 -8.45 -5.15 7.29
N TRP A 33 -8.89 -5.88 6.26
CA TRP A 33 -8.13 -7.05 5.77
C TRP A 33 -6.73 -6.68 5.33
N VAL A 34 -6.58 -5.58 4.58
CA VAL A 34 -5.27 -5.07 4.14
C VAL A 34 -4.41 -4.67 5.34
N TYR A 35 -4.98 -3.95 6.30
CA TYR A 35 -4.28 -3.53 7.51
C TYR A 35 -3.79 -4.72 8.34
N GLU A 36 -4.63 -5.74 8.53
CA GLU A 36 -4.26 -6.96 9.26
C GLU A 36 -3.16 -7.76 8.55
N LYS A 37 -3.09 -7.72 7.21
CA LYS A 37 -1.96 -8.28 6.45
C LYS A 37 -0.69 -7.47 6.65
N ALA A 38 -0.78 -6.15 6.64
CA ALA A 38 0.35 -5.27 6.92
C ALA A 38 0.94 -5.52 8.33
N GLN A 39 0.10 -5.77 9.33
CA GLN A 39 0.54 -6.09 10.70
C GLN A 39 1.34 -7.38 10.83
N GLN A 40 1.25 -8.28 9.84
CA GLN A 40 2.00 -9.53 9.82
C GLN A 40 3.39 -9.37 9.19
N ALA A 41 3.68 -8.23 8.56
CA ALA A 41 5.01 -7.90 8.05
C ALA A 41 5.98 -7.69 9.22
N LYS A 42 7.24 -8.09 9.04
CA LYS A 42 8.25 -8.11 10.10
C LYS A 42 9.21 -6.94 10.05
N LEU A 43 9.34 -6.31 8.89
CA LEU A 43 10.32 -5.22 8.68
C LEU A 43 9.74 -3.83 8.89
N ALA A 44 8.44 -3.70 9.16
CA ALA A 44 7.78 -2.41 9.37
C ALA A 44 7.72 -2.03 10.85
N ASP A 45 8.11 -0.80 11.18
CA ASP A 45 7.99 -0.22 12.51
C ASP A 45 6.61 0.39 12.76
N MET A 46 5.92 0.80 11.69
CA MET A 46 4.63 1.46 11.78
C MET A 46 3.76 1.24 10.54
N ILE A 47 2.44 1.32 10.74
CA ILE A 47 1.43 1.15 9.69
C ILE A 47 0.45 2.31 9.79
N ILE A 48 0.24 3.02 8.69
CA ILE A 48 -0.64 4.20 8.64
C ILE A 48 -1.55 4.09 7.43
N VAL A 49 -2.87 4.13 7.64
CA VAL A 49 -3.82 4.38 6.55
C VAL A 49 -3.84 5.88 6.26
N ALA A 50 -3.63 6.27 5.02
CA ALA A 50 -3.68 7.66 4.57
C ALA A 50 -4.99 7.88 3.80
N THR A 51 -5.93 8.63 4.38
CA THR A 51 -7.28 8.81 3.82
C THR A 51 -7.68 10.28 3.74
N ASP A 52 -8.55 10.61 2.79
CA ASP A 52 -9.19 11.92 2.66
C ASP A 52 -10.66 11.91 3.14
N ASP A 53 -11.14 10.75 3.59
CA ASP A 53 -12.53 10.52 3.95
C ASP A 53 -12.70 10.09 5.41
N GLU A 54 -13.55 10.82 6.13
CA GLU A 54 -13.88 10.60 7.54
C GLU A 54 -14.50 9.22 7.80
N ARG A 55 -15.25 8.64 6.86
CA ARG A 55 -15.85 7.31 7.06
C ARG A 55 -14.78 6.23 7.09
N ILE A 56 -13.78 6.34 6.21
CA ILE A 56 -12.60 5.47 6.20
C ILE A 56 -11.78 5.70 7.48
N PHE A 57 -11.55 6.95 7.86
CA PHE A 57 -10.83 7.29 9.09
C PHE A 57 -11.47 6.62 10.32
N ASN A 58 -12.78 6.81 10.49
CA ASN A 58 -13.52 6.25 11.61
C ASN A 58 -13.55 4.71 11.58
N ALA A 59 -13.69 4.09 10.41
CA ALA A 59 -13.61 2.63 10.28
C ALA A 59 -12.25 2.09 10.74
N VAL A 60 -11.15 2.75 10.34
CA VAL A 60 -9.79 2.34 10.75
C VAL A 60 -9.57 2.53 12.24
N LYS A 61 -10.02 3.66 12.81
CA LYS A 61 -9.97 3.87 14.26
C LYS A 61 -10.78 2.83 15.03
N ALA A 62 -11.95 2.40 14.52
CA ALA A 62 -12.83 1.46 15.20
C ALA A 62 -12.17 0.08 15.41
N PHE A 63 -11.30 -0.37 14.51
CA PHE A 63 -10.51 -1.60 14.70
C PHE A 63 -9.12 -1.36 15.32
N GLY A 64 -8.82 -0.14 15.77
CA GLY A 64 -7.56 0.21 16.44
C GLY A 64 -6.38 0.46 15.50
N GLY A 65 -6.63 0.69 14.22
CA GLY A 65 -5.58 0.96 13.24
C GLY A 65 -5.01 2.38 13.31
N GLY A 66 -3.75 2.52 12.88
CA GLY A 66 -3.12 3.79 12.58
C GLY A 66 -3.74 4.41 11.33
N VAL A 67 -4.15 5.68 11.43
CA VAL A 67 -4.80 6.39 10.33
C VAL A 67 -4.62 7.89 10.47
N GLU A 68 -4.42 8.55 9.34
CA GLU A 68 -4.28 9.98 9.22
C GLU A 68 -5.12 10.55 8.07
N MET A 69 -5.59 11.78 8.30
CA MET A 69 -6.25 12.57 7.27
C MET A 69 -5.22 13.19 6.33
N THR A 70 -5.58 13.24 5.05
CA THR A 70 -4.80 13.79 3.95
C THR A 70 -5.68 14.67 3.08
N SER A 71 -5.06 15.49 2.23
CA SER A 71 -5.75 16.40 1.34
C SER A 71 -6.66 15.69 0.34
N VAL A 72 -7.88 16.20 0.18
CA VAL A 72 -8.82 15.78 -0.87
C VAL A 72 -8.34 16.12 -2.29
N ASN A 73 -7.32 16.97 -2.42
CA ASN A 73 -6.81 17.45 -3.72
C ASN A 73 -5.74 16.53 -4.34
N HIS A 74 -5.37 15.44 -3.67
CA HIS A 74 -4.35 14.51 -4.17
C HIS A 74 -4.83 13.73 -5.38
N LYS A 75 -4.00 13.71 -6.44
CA LYS A 75 -4.34 13.07 -7.72
C LYS A 75 -4.07 11.57 -7.70
N CYS A 76 -3.07 11.13 -6.93
CA CYS A 76 -2.70 9.73 -6.84
C CYS A 76 -2.46 9.26 -5.40
N GLY A 77 -2.18 7.96 -5.23
CA GLY A 77 -1.84 7.38 -3.93
C GLY A 77 -0.49 7.90 -3.40
N SER A 78 0.49 8.08 -4.27
CA SER A 78 1.84 8.54 -3.89
C SER A 78 1.86 9.96 -3.32
N ASP A 79 1.04 10.87 -3.83
CA ASP A 79 0.92 12.23 -3.27
C ASP A 79 0.43 12.19 -1.80
N ARG A 80 -0.50 11.27 -1.53
CA ARG A 80 -1.10 11.03 -0.21
C ARG A 80 -0.08 10.46 0.77
N ILE A 81 0.72 9.51 0.30
CA ILE A 81 1.82 8.91 1.04
C ILE A 81 2.86 9.97 1.39
N ARG A 82 3.23 10.81 0.42
CA ARG A 82 4.17 11.91 0.64
C ARG A 82 3.70 12.84 1.75
N GLU A 83 2.43 13.25 1.75
CA GLU A 83 1.91 14.13 2.80
C GLU A 83 2.04 13.52 4.21
N VAL A 84 1.76 12.22 4.35
CA VAL A 84 1.96 11.52 5.63
C VAL A 84 3.45 11.44 5.99
N ALA A 85 4.30 11.08 5.03
CA ALA A 85 5.75 10.97 5.23
C ALA A 85 6.38 12.31 5.66
N GLU A 86 5.93 13.44 5.12
CA GLU A 86 6.41 14.78 5.51
C GLU A 86 6.16 15.12 6.99
N ARG A 87 5.18 14.45 7.63
CA ARG A 87 4.90 14.61 9.08
C ARG A 87 5.74 13.68 9.96
N HIS A 88 6.41 12.71 9.36
CA HIS A 88 7.18 11.66 10.03
C HIS A 88 8.63 11.64 9.54
N PRO A 89 9.45 12.63 9.94
CA PRO A 89 10.84 12.75 9.48
C PRO A 89 11.74 11.57 9.90
N GLU A 90 11.28 10.72 10.83
CA GLU A 90 11.97 9.50 11.23
C GLU A 90 11.83 8.33 10.22
N ILE A 91 10.87 8.39 9.31
CA ILE A 91 10.66 7.38 8.27
C ILE A 91 11.71 7.58 7.18
N SER A 92 12.48 6.54 6.89
CA SER A 92 13.45 6.55 5.79
C SER A 92 13.07 5.56 4.68
N TYR A 93 12.25 4.56 4.99
CA TYR A 93 11.73 3.61 4.00
C TYR A 93 10.21 3.55 4.07
N ILE A 94 9.57 3.57 2.90
CA ILE A 94 8.11 3.53 2.79
C ILE A 94 7.70 2.37 1.89
N VAL A 95 6.86 1.50 2.42
CA VAL A 95 6.12 0.52 1.63
C VAL A 95 4.76 1.10 1.28
N ASN A 96 4.54 1.38 0.00
CA ASN A 96 3.25 1.76 -0.55
C ASN A 96 2.36 0.52 -0.73
N LEU A 97 1.55 0.18 0.26
CA LEU A 97 0.64 -0.96 0.19
C LEU A 97 -0.74 -0.49 -0.27
N GLN A 98 -1.20 -0.96 -1.44
CA GLN A 98 -2.51 -0.55 -1.94
C GLN A 98 -3.65 -1.01 -1.02
N GLY A 99 -4.60 -0.11 -0.74
CA GLY A 99 -5.74 -0.36 0.14
C GLY A 99 -6.78 -1.36 -0.39
N ASP A 100 -6.51 -1.98 -1.54
CA ASP A 100 -7.38 -2.96 -2.19
C ASP A 100 -6.72 -4.31 -2.47
N GLU A 101 -5.62 -4.60 -1.77
CA GLU A 101 -4.87 -5.86 -1.84
C GLU A 101 -5.08 -6.74 -0.58
N PRO A 102 -6.32 -7.16 -0.24
CA PRO A 102 -6.61 -7.88 1.02
C PRO A 102 -5.96 -9.26 1.10
N LEU A 103 -5.47 -9.79 -0.03
CA LEU A 103 -4.83 -11.10 -0.14
C LEU A 103 -3.31 -11.01 -0.26
N ILE A 104 -2.72 -9.81 -0.09
CA ILE A 104 -1.27 -9.64 -0.10
C ILE A 104 -0.62 -10.57 0.92
N LYS A 105 0.49 -11.17 0.50
CA LYS A 105 1.31 -12.01 1.39
C LYS A 105 2.21 -11.10 2.22
N PRO A 106 2.26 -11.26 3.56
CA PRO A 106 3.15 -10.45 4.40
C PRO A 106 4.62 -10.53 3.96
N GLU A 107 5.04 -11.69 3.44
CA GLU A 107 6.39 -11.90 2.92
C GLU A 107 6.68 -11.03 1.69
N SER A 108 5.66 -10.69 0.90
CA SER A 108 5.78 -9.78 -0.24
C SER A 108 6.06 -8.35 0.22
N ILE A 109 5.42 -7.91 1.31
CA ILE A 109 5.64 -6.60 1.93
C ILE A 109 7.08 -6.52 2.46
N ASP A 110 7.53 -7.55 3.18
CA ASP A 110 8.91 -7.61 3.67
C ASP A 110 9.94 -7.66 2.52
N SER A 111 9.61 -8.35 1.42
CA SER A 111 10.54 -8.46 0.29
C SER A 111 10.79 -7.12 -0.40
N VAL A 112 9.76 -6.30 -0.63
CA VAL A 112 9.97 -4.97 -1.24
C VAL A 112 10.77 -4.05 -0.30
N ALA A 113 10.47 -4.06 0.99
CA ALA A 113 11.20 -3.27 1.97
C ALA A 113 12.68 -3.68 2.00
N ARG A 114 12.96 -4.99 2.04
CA ARG A 114 14.33 -5.51 2.03
C ARG A 114 15.08 -5.12 0.76
N ASN A 115 14.48 -5.28 -0.41
CA ASN A 115 15.15 -5.03 -1.69
C ASN A 115 15.68 -3.58 -1.79
N VAL A 116 14.91 -2.59 -1.34
CA VAL A 116 15.37 -1.19 -1.37
C VAL A 116 16.33 -0.85 -0.23
N GLN A 117 16.28 -1.59 0.89
CA GLN A 117 17.20 -1.42 2.02
C GLN A 117 18.59 -2.03 1.76
N GLU A 118 18.66 -3.08 0.93
CA GLU A 118 19.88 -3.84 0.66
C GLU A 118 20.57 -3.43 -0.66
N ASP A 119 19.94 -2.60 -1.49
CA ASP A 119 20.52 -2.08 -2.73
C ASP A 119 20.76 -0.57 -2.65
N ASP A 120 22.01 -0.18 -2.42
CA ASP A 120 22.46 1.21 -2.35
C ASP A 120 22.25 2.01 -3.67
N ASN A 121 21.90 1.35 -4.78
CA ASN A 121 21.64 2.01 -6.07
C ASN A 121 20.14 2.16 -6.37
N ALA A 122 19.25 1.61 -5.54
CA ALA A 122 17.81 1.62 -5.78
C ALA A 122 17.10 2.62 -4.86
N ASP A 123 16.41 3.59 -5.47
CA ASP A 123 15.50 4.48 -4.73
C ASP A 123 14.11 3.85 -4.49
N ILE A 124 13.73 2.88 -5.34
CA ILE A 124 12.41 2.24 -5.35
C ILE A 124 12.58 0.77 -5.73
N SER A 125 11.85 -0.11 -5.04
CA SER A 125 11.69 -1.52 -5.41
C SER A 125 10.20 -1.85 -5.63
N THR A 126 9.92 -2.87 -6.43
CA THR A 126 8.57 -3.42 -6.61
C THR A 126 8.64 -4.93 -6.89
N LEU A 127 7.50 -5.62 -6.81
CA LEU A 127 7.42 -7.04 -7.17
C LEU A 127 6.76 -7.21 -8.52
N ILE A 128 7.27 -8.18 -9.26
CA ILE A 128 6.69 -8.65 -10.52
C ILE A 128 6.47 -10.17 -10.45
N ARG A 129 5.54 -10.66 -11.25
CA ARG A 129 5.31 -12.10 -11.46
C ARG A 129 5.49 -12.41 -12.94
N VAL A 130 6.13 -13.55 -13.22
CA VAL A 130 6.18 -14.08 -14.59
C VAL A 130 4.78 -14.45 -15.04
N LEU A 131 4.35 -13.86 -16.16
CA LEU A 131 3.12 -14.22 -16.84
C LEU A 131 3.42 -15.40 -17.78
N THR A 132 2.68 -16.49 -17.63
CA THR A 132 2.80 -17.68 -18.49
C THR A 132 1.54 -17.94 -19.31
N ASP A 133 0.45 -17.22 -19.00
CA ASP A 133 -0.85 -17.36 -19.65
C ASP A 133 -1.02 -16.31 -20.75
N GLU A 134 -1.46 -16.74 -21.93
CA GLU A 134 -1.56 -15.88 -23.12
C GLU A 134 -2.68 -14.83 -22.98
N GLU A 135 -3.77 -15.15 -22.28
CA GLU A 135 -4.84 -14.18 -22.02
C GLU A 135 -4.35 -13.09 -21.06
N GLU A 136 -3.62 -13.47 -20.00
CA GLU A 136 -3.00 -12.50 -19.08
C GLU A 136 -1.99 -11.59 -19.80
N ILE A 137 -1.14 -12.17 -20.64
CA ILE A 137 -0.15 -11.40 -21.43
C ILE A 137 -0.85 -10.33 -22.28
N ASN A 138 -1.93 -10.72 -22.97
CA ASN A 138 -2.66 -9.85 -23.88
C ASN A 138 -3.66 -8.91 -23.19
N ASN A 139 -3.94 -9.07 -21.89
CA ASN A 139 -4.91 -8.24 -21.18
C ASN A 139 -4.37 -6.82 -20.90
N PRO A 140 -4.97 -5.74 -21.45
CA PRO A 140 -4.49 -4.37 -21.27
C PRO A 140 -4.64 -3.85 -19.84
N ASN A 141 -5.46 -4.50 -19.00
CA ASN A 141 -5.62 -4.13 -17.59
C ASN A 141 -4.52 -4.69 -16.68
N LEU A 142 -3.70 -5.61 -17.19
CA LEU A 142 -2.50 -6.10 -16.50
C LEU A 142 -1.30 -5.29 -16.99
N VAL A 143 -0.66 -4.56 -16.07
CA VAL A 143 0.56 -3.82 -16.34
C VAL A 143 1.70 -4.82 -16.53
N LYS A 144 2.42 -4.72 -17.65
CA LYS A 144 3.60 -5.54 -17.94
C LYS A 144 4.87 -4.78 -17.56
N CYS A 145 5.90 -5.52 -17.19
CA CYS A 145 7.22 -4.99 -16.86
C CYS A 145 8.28 -5.71 -17.70
N VAL A 146 9.29 -4.96 -18.13
CA VAL A 146 10.50 -5.49 -18.76
C VAL A 146 11.66 -5.04 -17.88
N VAL A 147 12.53 -5.97 -17.52
CA VAL A 147 13.70 -5.76 -16.67
C VAL A 147 14.97 -5.90 -17.51
N ASP A 148 16.06 -5.28 -17.06
CA ASP A 148 17.39 -5.55 -17.62
C ASP A 148 18.00 -6.82 -17.01
N ASN A 149 19.31 -7.05 -17.21
CA ASN A 149 19.98 -8.24 -16.67
C ASN A 149 20.24 -8.16 -15.15
N ASN A 150 20.12 -6.99 -14.55
CA ASN A 150 20.35 -6.74 -13.13
C ASN A 150 19.05 -6.67 -12.32
N GLY A 151 17.89 -6.61 -13.01
CA GLY A 151 16.57 -6.59 -12.40
C GLY A 151 15.97 -5.20 -12.39
#